data_AF-A0AAN9ICK4-F1
#
_entry.id   AF-A0AAN9ICK4-F1
#
_cell.length_a   1.000
_cell.length_b   1.000
_cell.length_c   1.000
_cell.angle_alpha   90.00
_cell.angle_beta   90.00
_cell.angle_gamma   90.00
#
_symmetry.space_group_name_H-M   'P 1'
#
loop_
_entity.id
_entity.type
_entity.pdbx_description
1 polymer ?
#
loop_
_entity_poly.entity_id
_entity_poly.type
_entity_poly.pdbx_seq_one_letter_code
_entity_poly.pdbx_strand_id
1 'polypeptide(L)'
;MSPNPKTLHRNENTVGHSISLKLFSHLFDFSIQCERELRVGFRTLLTLKMSRPQDPHHHRSFFPFGNPFRVISPKGSRMSQQLLAVLHAFETRLALRLSKLMLKSKDEILSLSWMTLAIESLLDTYNDSRTLITDLELPVSDWDDKWVEVYLDISRKVLDICNAFSSEFSRLSTCNLSLKLALHNLDGASSKMFVRACSSLDEWKQNVHSLNPRIEKCSNILDNLMGSLDQPKVKNSAKGKVLMQAMYGVKVQTVFVCSVFAAALSGSPKKLIDLDVADMYSWAPAFSSLQNLINEEIRARFSSGKFTVLSEFEVADAIVKELYPTIQGGEDAIVETESLLKTVEELGKAAEKLSQGLDLLAKGVDSFFKVVLTSRDDLLSAPSSAKAGKDHVLGGNAANQQVVL
;
A
#
# COMPACT_ATOMS: atom_id res chain seq x y z
N MET A 1 50.88 -6.85 38.73
CA MET A 1 49.73 -7.73 38.41
C MET A 1 48.51 -6.85 38.25
N SER A 2 48.10 -6.57 37.01
CA SER A 2 46.88 -5.81 36.68
C SER A 2 45.69 -6.75 36.52
N PRO A 3 44.46 -6.37 36.89
CA PRO A 3 43.26 -7.10 36.52
C PRO A 3 42.71 -6.63 35.16
N ASN A 4 42.01 -7.54 34.49
CA ASN A 4 41.61 -7.54 33.09
C ASN A 4 40.20 -6.93 32.90
N PRO A 5 39.93 -6.03 31.93
CA PRO A 5 38.61 -5.41 31.76
C PRO A 5 37.84 -6.06 30.60
N LYS A 6 37.00 -7.06 30.86
CA LYS A 6 36.05 -7.60 29.87
C LYS A 6 34.75 -8.14 30.50
N THR A 7 33.99 -7.29 31.19
CA THR A 7 32.59 -7.61 31.56
C THR A 7 31.80 -6.33 31.79
N LEU A 8 31.53 -5.54 30.75
CA LEU A 8 30.49 -4.50 30.83
C LEU A 8 30.04 -3.96 29.45
N HIS A 9 29.59 -4.83 28.53
CA HIS A 9 28.83 -4.38 27.35
C HIS A 9 27.95 -5.51 26.81
N ARG A 10 26.84 -5.82 27.51
CA ARG A 10 25.80 -6.68 26.91
C ARG A 10 24.41 -6.53 27.53
N ASN A 11 23.96 -5.32 27.88
CA ASN A 11 22.57 -5.15 28.33
C ASN A 11 21.86 -3.82 28.00
N GLU A 12 22.48 -2.89 27.27
CA GLU A 12 21.83 -1.59 26.98
C GLU A 12 21.03 -1.56 25.66
N ASN A 13 21.37 -2.41 24.68
CA ASN A 13 20.71 -2.37 23.36
C ASN A 13 19.32 -3.02 23.31
N THR A 14 19.03 -3.99 24.19
CA THR A 14 17.74 -4.69 24.22
C THR A 14 16.66 -3.91 24.98
N VAL A 15 17.06 -3.14 26.00
CA VAL A 15 16.17 -2.27 26.77
C VAL A 15 15.79 -1.03 25.95
N GLY A 16 16.73 -0.46 25.17
CA GLY A 16 16.47 0.65 24.25
C GLY A 16 15.44 0.32 23.14
N HIS A 17 15.50 -0.89 22.58
CA HIS A 17 14.54 -1.34 21.55
C HIS A 17 13.12 -1.55 22.11
N SER A 18 12.99 -2.12 23.31
CA SER A 18 11.69 -2.32 23.95
C SER A 18 11.01 -1.01 24.38
N ILE A 19 11.80 0.00 24.77
CA ILE A 19 11.28 1.34 25.11
C ILE A 19 10.87 2.08 23.83
N SER A 20 11.62 1.95 22.73
CA SER A 20 11.30 2.58 21.44
C SER A 20 9.99 2.05 20.82
N LEU A 21 9.75 0.74 20.89
CA LEU A 21 8.50 0.10 20.43
C LEU A 21 7.28 0.49 21.29
N LYS A 22 7.45 0.65 22.60
CA LYS A 22 6.38 1.15 23.50
C LYS A 22 6.08 2.63 23.26
N LEU A 23 7.09 3.45 22.96
CA LEU A 23 6.90 4.85 22.56
C LEU A 23 6.16 4.94 21.22
N PHE A 24 6.47 4.05 20.27
CA PHE A 24 5.81 3.99 18.97
C PHE A 24 4.34 3.58 19.08
N SER A 25 4.02 2.61 19.94
CA SER A 25 2.64 2.24 20.27
C SER A 25 1.88 3.41 20.91
N HIS A 26 2.48 4.12 21.86
CA HIS A 26 1.85 5.27 22.51
C HIS A 26 1.66 6.48 21.58
N LEU A 27 2.60 6.75 20.67
CA LEU A 27 2.47 7.80 19.66
C LEU A 27 1.44 7.43 18.58
N PHE A 28 1.30 6.14 18.26
CA PHE A 28 0.27 5.61 17.37
C PHE A 28 -1.13 5.68 18.02
N ASP A 29 -1.26 5.32 19.30
CA ASP A 29 -2.50 5.49 20.06
C ASP A 29 -2.88 6.97 20.25
N PHE A 30 -1.89 7.85 20.42
CA PHE A 30 -2.11 9.30 20.45
C PHE A 30 -2.57 9.85 19.08
N SER A 31 -2.04 9.33 17.98
CA SER A 31 -2.48 9.65 16.62
C SER A 31 -3.92 9.18 16.35
N ILE A 32 -4.27 7.97 16.80
CA ILE A 32 -5.65 7.42 16.75
C ILE A 32 -6.61 8.24 17.64
N GLN A 33 -6.14 8.73 18.80
CA GLN A 33 -6.94 9.58 19.68
C GLN A 33 -7.13 10.99 19.10
N CYS A 34 -6.11 11.59 18.48
CA CYS A 34 -6.24 12.82 17.69
C CYS A 34 -7.20 12.64 16.51
N GLU A 35 -7.19 11.46 15.86
CA GLU A 35 -8.14 11.11 14.80
C GLU A 35 -9.58 10.97 15.32
N ARG A 36 -9.78 10.49 16.56
CA ARG A 36 -11.10 10.43 17.22
C ARG A 36 -11.63 11.82 17.58
N GLU A 37 -10.79 12.72 18.10
CA GLU A 37 -11.19 14.10 18.44
C GLU A 37 -11.51 14.92 17.18
N LEU A 38 -10.73 14.76 16.10
CA LEU A 38 -11.02 15.37 14.79
C LEU A 38 -12.31 14.78 14.15
N ARG A 39 -12.60 13.50 14.37
CA ARG A 39 -13.82 12.83 13.89
C ARG A 39 -15.07 13.20 14.71
N VAL A 40 -14.94 13.57 15.98
CA VAL A 40 -16.02 14.16 16.80
C VAL A 40 -16.30 15.61 16.36
N GLY A 41 -15.26 16.40 16.08
CA GLY A 41 -15.39 17.73 15.47
C GLY A 41 -16.11 17.70 14.12
N PHE A 42 -15.79 16.74 13.25
CA PHE A 42 -16.41 16.58 11.93
C PHE A 42 -17.83 15.98 11.96
N ARG A 43 -18.16 15.13 12.95
CA ARG A 43 -19.52 14.56 13.10
C ARG A 43 -20.55 15.62 13.50
N THR A 44 -20.14 16.63 14.27
CA THR A 44 -21.02 17.74 14.67
C THR A 44 -21.41 18.63 13.48
N LEU A 45 -20.63 18.62 12.38
CA LEU A 45 -20.94 19.36 11.15
C LEU A 45 -21.82 18.58 10.15
N LEU A 46 -21.92 17.25 10.28
CA LEU A 46 -22.59 16.37 9.32
C LEU A 46 -24.00 15.92 9.75
N THR A 47 -24.51 16.35 10.90
CA THR A 47 -25.87 16.01 11.38
C THR A 47 -26.99 16.91 10.86
N LEU A 48 -26.73 17.79 9.89
CA LEU A 48 -27.73 18.67 9.27
C LEU A 48 -27.98 18.39 7.79
N LYS A 49 -28.19 17.12 7.43
CA LYS A 49 -29.14 16.70 6.37
C LYS A 49 -29.10 15.17 6.22
N MET A 50 -30.11 14.51 6.79
CA MET A 50 -30.49 13.14 6.45
C MET A 50 -31.99 13.10 6.23
N SER A 51 -32.43 12.50 5.13
CA SER A 51 -33.74 11.86 5.00
C SER A 51 -33.61 10.70 4.01
N ARG A 52 -34.13 9.54 4.45
CA ARG A 52 -33.95 8.14 3.99
C ARG A 52 -35.02 7.71 2.93
N PRO A 53 -35.33 6.41 2.72
CA PRO A 53 -34.63 5.40 1.89
C PRO A 53 -35.59 4.69 0.89
N GLN A 54 -35.10 3.84 -0.04
CA GLN A 54 -35.74 2.55 -0.42
C GLN A 54 -34.74 1.60 -1.12
N ASP A 55 -34.88 0.31 -0.81
CA ASP A 55 -34.29 -0.92 -1.36
C ASP A 55 -35.50 -1.88 -1.61
N PRO A 56 -35.44 -3.08 -2.27
CA PRO A 56 -34.29 -3.82 -2.84
C PRO A 56 -34.57 -4.64 -4.16
N HIS A 57 -33.52 -5.32 -4.65
CA HIS A 57 -33.46 -6.53 -5.52
C HIS A 57 -33.43 -6.41 -7.07
N HIS A 58 -32.32 -6.82 -7.72
CA HIS A 58 -32.15 -8.15 -8.36
C HIS A 58 -30.87 -8.24 -9.23
N HIS A 59 -30.32 -9.45 -9.22
CA HIS A 59 -29.14 -9.96 -9.93
C HIS A 59 -29.38 -10.04 -11.46
N ARG A 60 -28.62 -9.33 -12.30
CA ARG A 60 -28.37 -9.75 -13.69
C ARG A 60 -27.18 -9.03 -14.34
N SER A 61 -26.20 -9.83 -14.74
CA SER A 61 -25.18 -9.51 -15.73
C SER A 61 -25.84 -9.30 -17.10
N PHE A 62 -25.80 -8.07 -17.62
CA PHE A 62 -26.00 -7.78 -19.04
C PHE A 62 -25.23 -6.49 -19.35
N PHE A 63 -24.11 -6.62 -20.07
CA PHE A 63 -23.40 -5.50 -20.67
C PHE A 63 -23.92 -5.29 -22.10
N PRO A 64 -24.50 -4.12 -22.42
CA PRO A 64 -24.56 -3.65 -23.80
C PRO A 64 -23.98 -2.23 -23.93
N PHE A 65 -22.84 -1.96 -23.30
CA PHE A 65 -22.08 -0.74 -23.59
C PHE A 65 -20.62 -1.11 -23.82
N GLY A 66 -20.24 -1.05 -25.10
CA GLY A 66 -18.86 -1.11 -25.53
C GLY A 66 -18.04 0.03 -24.95
N ASN A 67 -16.74 -0.26 -24.82
CA ASN A 67 -15.67 0.62 -24.39
C ASN A 67 -15.82 2.07 -24.94
N PRO A 68 -16.01 3.09 -24.09
CA PRO A 68 -16.25 4.47 -24.52
C PRO A 68 -14.99 5.20 -25.03
N PHE A 69 -13.84 4.51 -25.14
CA PHE A 69 -12.62 5.06 -25.75
C PHE A 69 -12.52 4.84 -27.26
N ARG A 70 -13.49 4.19 -27.90
CA ARG A 70 -13.56 4.20 -29.37
C ARG A 70 -14.20 5.50 -29.88
N VAL A 71 -13.37 6.26 -30.59
CA VAL A 71 -13.69 7.38 -31.50
C VAL A 71 -13.74 8.77 -30.85
N ILE A 72 -12.57 9.41 -30.73
CA ILE A 72 -12.41 10.84 -31.07
C ILE A 72 -11.07 11.00 -31.80
N SER A 73 -11.08 11.14 -33.12
CA SER A 73 -9.94 11.73 -33.84
C SER A 73 -9.71 13.15 -33.30
N PRO A 74 -8.49 13.56 -32.92
CA PRO A 74 -8.29 14.87 -32.32
C PRO A 74 -8.37 15.96 -33.39
N LYS A 75 -9.55 16.56 -33.57
CA LYS A 75 -9.63 18.01 -33.83
C LYS A 75 -9.54 18.70 -32.46
N GLY A 76 -8.35 18.67 -31.87
CA GLY A 76 -8.03 19.28 -30.59
C GLY A 76 -6.66 19.93 -30.67
N SER A 77 -6.46 21.05 -29.97
CA SER A 77 -5.20 21.80 -29.91
C SER A 77 -3.97 20.89 -29.96
N ARG A 78 -3.08 21.09 -30.94
CA ARG A 78 -1.80 20.38 -31.02
C ARG A 78 -1.07 20.57 -29.68
N MET A 79 -0.78 19.47 -28.99
CA MET A 79 0.09 19.51 -27.81
C MET A 79 1.44 20.06 -28.23
N SER A 80 2.01 20.97 -27.44
CA SER A 80 3.35 21.49 -27.73
C SER A 80 4.38 20.35 -27.59
N GLN A 81 5.48 20.45 -28.33
CA GLN A 81 6.58 19.48 -28.23
C GLN A 81 7.12 19.35 -26.81
N GLN A 82 7.13 20.45 -26.03
CA GLN A 82 7.53 20.46 -24.63
C GLN A 82 6.59 19.61 -23.75
N LEU A 83 5.27 19.75 -23.90
CA LEU A 83 4.30 18.96 -23.13
C LEU A 83 4.39 17.46 -23.46
N LEU A 84 4.63 17.13 -24.72
CA LEU A 84 4.86 15.74 -25.14
C LEU A 84 6.17 15.19 -24.56
N ALA A 85 7.24 15.97 -24.51
CA ALA A 85 8.51 15.56 -23.91
C ALA A 85 8.38 15.28 -22.41
N VAL A 86 7.67 16.15 -21.67
CA VAL A 86 7.40 15.97 -20.24
C VAL A 86 6.60 14.68 -19.98
N LEU A 87 5.54 14.45 -20.76
CA LEU A 87 4.74 13.23 -20.66
C LEU A 87 5.56 11.97 -20.99
N HIS A 88 6.29 11.99 -22.10
CA HIS A 88 7.10 10.85 -22.54
C HIS A 88 8.20 10.51 -21.52
N ALA A 89 8.82 11.52 -20.89
CA ALA A 89 9.80 11.29 -19.83
C ALA A 89 9.17 10.59 -18.62
N PHE A 90 7.97 10.98 -18.21
CA PHE A 90 7.22 10.29 -17.15
C PHE A 90 6.89 8.84 -17.55
N GLU A 91 6.31 8.63 -18.73
CA GLU A 91 5.93 7.29 -19.17
C GLU A 91 7.13 6.35 -19.35
N THR A 92 8.27 6.87 -19.81
CA THR A 92 9.53 6.11 -19.91
C THR A 92 10.02 5.66 -18.53
N ARG A 93 9.96 6.54 -17.52
CA ARG A 93 10.33 6.18 -16.14
C ARG A 93 9.37 5.14 -15.56
N LEU A 94 8.07 5.30 -15.80
CA LEU A 94 7.06 4.31 -15.38
C LEU A 94 7.32 2.94 -16.03
N ALA A 95 7.51 2.89 -17.35
CA ALA A 95 7.81 1.65 -18.07
C ALA A 95 9.08 0.96 -17.55
N LEU A 96 10.14 1.74 -17.29
CA LEU A 96 11.38 1.22 -16.72
C LEU A 96 11.15 0.63 -15.32
N ARG A 97 10.37 1.30 -14.46
CA ARG A 97 10.06 0.80 -13.12
C ARG A 97 9.23 -0.48 -13.16
N LEU A 98 8.20 -0.53 -13.99
CA LEU A 98 7.41 -1.75 -14.21
C LEU A 98 8.29 -2.91 -14.68
N SER A 99 9.23 -2.64 -15.58
CA SER A 99 10.19 -3.64 -16.07
C SER A 99 11.14 -4.12 -14.97
N LYS A 100 11.50 -3.27 -13.99
CA LYS A 100 12.33 -3.68 -12.84
C LYS A 100 11.60 -4.59 -11.86
N LEU A 101 10.27 -4.59 -11.88
CA LEU A 101 9.44 -5.50 -11.07
C LEU A 101 9.28 -6.89 -11.72
N MET A 102 9.79 -7.08 -12.94
CA MET A 102 9.95 -8.41 -13.53
C MET A 102 10.76 -9.29 -12.58
N LEU A 103 10.32 -10.53 -12.44
CA LEU A 103 10.95 -11.51 -11.57
C LEU A 103 12.19 -12.08 -12.26
N LYS A 104 13.27 -12.29 -11.50
CA LYS A 104 14.45 -12.99 -12.02
C LYS A 104 14.31 -14.49 -11.86
N SER A 105 13.54 -14.93 -10.87
CA SER A 105 13.22 -16.33 -10.61
C SER A 105 11.79 -16.48 -10.09
N LYS A 106 11.22 -17.68 -10.22
CA LYS A 106 9.88 -17.96 -9.69
C LYS A 106 9.81 -17.91 -8.16
N ASP A 107 10.94 -18.09 -7.49
CA ASP A 107 11.01 -18.13 -6.02
C ASP A 107 10.93 -16.73 -5.40
N GLU A 108 11.25 -15.67 -6.17
CA GLU A 108 11.16 -14.26 -5.72
C GLU A 108 9.71 -13.76 -5.58
N ILE A 109 8.75 -14.50 -6.12
CA ILE A 109 7.35 -14.10 -6.20
C ILE A 109 6.73 -14.12 -4.80
N LEU A 110 6.08 -12.99 -4.44
CA LEU A 110 5.52 -12.76 -3.10
C LEU A 110 6.56 -12.88 -1.97
N SER A 111 7.83 -12.59 -2.27
CA SER A 111 8.84 -12.34 -1.24
C SER A 111 8.70 -10.94 -0.65
N LEU A 112 9.12 -10.78 0.61
CA LEU A 112 9.20 -9.47 1.27
C LEU A 112 10.13 -8.52 0.49
N SER A 113 11.18 -9.05 -0.13
CA SER A 113 12.06 -8.28 -1.01
C SER A 113 11.32 -7.74 -2.23
N TRP A 114 10.56 -8.58 -2.94
CA TRP A 114 9.81 -8.12 -4.12
C TRP A 114 8.72 -7.11 -3.74
N MET A 115 8.01 -7.35 -2.63
CA MET A 115 7.01 -6.40 -2.13
C MET A 115 7.64 -5.06 -1.75
N THR A 116 8.84 -5.08 -1.15
CA THR A 116 9.56 -3.84 -0.83
C THR A 116 9.89 -3.06 -2.11
N LEU A 117 10.39 -3.73 -3.15
CA LEU A 117 10.63 -3.10 -4.45
C LEU A 117 9.35 -2.56 -5.09
N ALA A 118 8.22 -3.27 -4.94
CA ALA A 118 6.94 -2.85 -5.48
C ALA A 118 6.40 -1.58 -4.79
N ILE A 119 6.52 -1.46 -3.47
CA ILE A 119 6.09 -0.25 -2.75
C ILE A 119 7.05 0.93 -3.00
N GLU A 120 8.35 0.69 -3.09
CA GLU A 120 9.33 1.71 -3.51
C GLU A 120 9.03 2.21 -4.92
N SER A 121 8.69 1.30 -5.84
CA SER A 121 8.28 1.65 -7.19
C SER A 121 7.00 2.49 -7.23
N LEU A 122 6.06 2.31 -6.29
CA LEU A 122 4.87 3.17 -6.17
C LEU A 122 5.23 4.55 -5.65
N LEU A 123 6.05 4.61 -4.60
CA LEU A 123 6.55 5.85 -4.01
C LEU A 123 7.25 6.71 -5.07
N ASP A 124 8.15 6.12 -5.83
CA ASP A 124 8.88 6.82 -6.87
C ASP A 124 7.96 7.31 -8.01
N THR A 125 7.01 6.49 -8.46
CA THR A 125 6.04 6.91 -9.48
C THR A 125 5.15 8.06 -8.99
N TYR A 126 4.76 8.03 -7.71
CA TYR A 126 3.99 9.11 -7.12
C TYR A 126 4.82 10.40 -7.00
N ASN A 127 6.10 10.31 -6.61
CA ASN A 127 7.01 11.46 -6.61
C ASN A 127 7.21 12.04 -8.02
N ASP A 128 7.37 11.18 -9.04
CA ASP A 128 7.43 11.63 -10.43
C ASP A 128 6.17 12.39 -10.86
N SER A 129 4.99 12.02 -10.35
CA SER A 129 3.74 12.75 -10.64
C SER A 129 3.75 14.15 -10.02
N ARG A 130 4.35 14.32 -8.83
CA ARG A 130 4.55 15.65 -8.22
C ARG A 130 5.54 16.49 -9.02
N THR A 131 6.65 15.90 -9.48
CA THR A 131 7.59 16.56 -10.39
C THR A 131 6.89 16.99 -11.68
N LEU A 132 6.07 16.11 -12.27
CA LEU A 132 5.28 16.42 -13.46
C LEU A 132 4.33 17.61 -13.24
N ILE A 133 3.63 17.68 -12.10
CA ILE A 133 2.76 18.83 -11.76
C ILE A 133 3.56 20.14 -11.76
N THR A 134 4.76 20.12 -11.20
CA THR A 134 5.69 21.27 -11.19
C THR A 134 6.17 21.61 -12.60
N ASP A 135 6.61 20.63 -13.38
CA ASP A 135 7.11 20.82 -14.76
C ASP A 135 6.02 21.34 -15.70
N LEU A 136 4.77 20.99 -15.44
CA LEU A 136 3.62 21.51 -16.16
C LEU A 136 3.27 22.93 -15.76
N GLU A 137 3.87 23.50 -14.70
CA GLU A 137 3.47 24.77 -14.09
C GLU A 137 1.94 24.83 -13.95
N LEU A 138 1.36 23.75 -13.42
CA LEU A 138 -0.08 23.61 -13.23
C LEU A 138 -0.36 23.56 -11.73
N PRO A 139 -0.25 24.70 -11.02
CA PRO A 139 -0.46 24.73 -9.58
C PRO A 139 -1.86 24.22 -9.26
N VAL A 140 -1.98 23.64 -8.08
CA VAL A 140 -3.26 23.10 -7.58
C VAL A 140 -4.39 24.14 -7.64
N SER A 141 -4.07 25.43 -7.47
CA SER A 141 -5.02 26.54 -7.59
C SER A 141 -5.73 26.62 -8.93
N ASP A 142 -5.13 26.06 -9.98
CA ASP A 142 -5.66 26.08 -11.34
C ASP A 142 -6.54 24.87 -11.65
N TRP A 143 -6.65 23.93 -10.70
CA TRP A 143 -7.49 22.75 -10.82
C TRP A 143 -8.95 23.16 -10.63
N ASP A 144 -9.85 22.51 -11.39
CA ASP A 144 -11.28 22.69 -11.13
C ASP A 144 -11.73 21.93 -9.88
N ASP A 145 -12.83 22.35 -9.27
CA ASP A 145 -13.34 21.75 -8.04
C ASP A 145 -13.54 20.23 -8.18
N LYS A 146 -13.90 19.77 -9.37
CA LYS A 146 -14.12 18.36 -9.67
C LYS A 146 -12.82 17.55 -9.63
N TRP A 147 -11.72 18.07 -10.17
CA TRP A 147 -10.39 17.47 -10.04
C TRP A 147 -9.98 17.35 -8.60
N VAL A 148 -10.15 18.43 -7.84
CA VAL A 148 -9.78 18.48 -6.44
C VAL A 148 -10.55 17.39 -5.69
N GLU A 149 -11.86 17.29 -5.89
CA GLU A 149 -12.69 16.22 -5.31
C GLU A 149 -12.20 14.82 -5.70
N VAL A 150 -11.96 14.57 -6.99
CA VAL A 150 -11.50 13.26 -7.49
C VAL A 150 -10.13 12.89 -6.91
N TYR A 151 -9.19 13.83 -6.85
CA TYR A 151 -7.87 13.62 -6.27
C TYR A 151 -7.94 13.35 -4.78
N LEU A 152 -8.75 14.12 -4.05
CA LEU A 152 -8.96 13.95 -2.61
C LEU A 152 -9.64 12.60 -2.31
N ASP A 153 -10.54 12.14 -3.16
CA ASP A 153 -11.18 10.83 -3.03
C ASP A 153 -10.20 9.68 -3.32
N ILE A 154 -9.42 9.76 -4.39
CA ILE A 154 -8.39 8.76 -4.73
C ILE A 154 -7.32 8.69 -3.64
N SER A 155 -6.75 9.83 -3.23
CA SER A 155 -5.72 9.87 -2.18
C SER A 155 -6.21 9.29 -0.86
N ARG A 156 -7.46 9.58 -0.47
CA ARG A 156 -8.08 8.96 0.72
C ARG A 156 -8.12 7.43 0.62
N LYS A 157 -8.56 6.88 -0.51
CA LYS A 157 -8.60 5.43 -0.72
C LYS A 157 -7.21 4.79 -0.63
N VAL A 158 -6.19 5.46 -1.18
CA VAL A 158 -4.80 5.01 -1.09
C VAL A 158 -4.32 5.01 0.37
N LEU A 159 -4.62 6.05 1.15
CA LEU A 159 -4.28 6.12 2.58
C LEU A 159 -5.00 5.02 3.39
N ASP A 160 -6.26 4.72 3.08
CA ASP A 160 -7.01 3.63 3.72
C ASP A 160 -6.38 2.25 3.41
N ILE A 161 -5.86 2.04 2.20
CA ILE A 161 -5.10 0.83 1.83
C ILE A 161 -3.79 0.75 2.61
N CYS A 162 -3.01 1.83 2.68
CA CYS A 162 -1.78 1.88 3.48
C CYS A 162 -2.04 1.54 4.95
N ASN A 163 -3.13 2.06 5.53
CA ASN A 163 -3.53 1.74 6.90
C ASN A 163 -3.88 0.26 7.10
N ALA A 164 -4.48 -0.38 6.09
CA ALA A 164 -4.75 -1.81 6.12
C ALA A 164 -3.45 -2.63 6.05
N PHE A 165 -2.52 -2.27 5.17
CA PHE A 165 -1.21 -2.93 5.07
C PHE A 165 -0.36 -2.74 6.32
N SER A 166 -0.27 -1.53 6.87
CA SER A 166 0.45 -1.29 8.12
C SER A 166 -0.11 -2.11 9.27
N SER A 167 -1.44 -2.19 9.38
CA SER A 167 -2.10 -3.05 10.37
C SER A 167 -1.75 -4.52 10.19
N GLU A 168 -1.59 -4.97 8.95
CA GLU A 168 -1.25 -6.35 8.63
C GLU A 168 0.21 -6.67 8.90
N PHE A 169 1.14 -5.78 8.54
CA PHE A 169 2.56 -5.96 8.87
C PHE A 169 2.80 -5.93 10.38
N SER A 170 2.01 -5.14 11.11
CA SER A 170 2.04 -5.14 12.58
C SER A 170 1.62 -6.51 13.13
N ARG A 171 0.54 -7.09 12.58
CA ARG A 171 0.07 -8.44 12.92
C ARG A 171 1.12 -9.51 12.61
N LEU A 172 1.73 -9.47 11.42
CA LEU A 172 2.78 -10.40 11.01
C LEU A 172 4.05 -10.25 11.86
N SER A 173 4.39 -9.03 12.26
CA SER A 173 5.48 -8.76 13.20
C SER A 173 5.19 -9.38 14.56
N THR A 174 3.96 -9.26 15.07
CA THR A 174 3.52 -9.97 16.29
C THR A 174 3.61 -11.48 16.14
N CYS A 175 3.24 -12.04 14.98
CA CYS A 175 3.43 -13.48 14.72
C CYS A 175 4.92 -13.84 14.84
N ASN A 176 5.82 -13.07 14.23
CA ASN A 176 7.25 -13.33 14.30
C ASN A 176 7.82 -13.26 15.74
N LEU A 177 7.21 -12.49 16.65
CA LEU A 177 7.59 -12.49 18.07
C LEU A 177 7.36 -13.86 18.72
N SER A 178 6.30 -14.58 18.36
CA SER A 178 6.04 -15.94 18.85
C SER A 178 7.15 -16.91 18.41
N LEU A 179 7.69 -16.77 17.19
CA LEU A 179 8.86 -17.55 16.74
C LEU A 179 10.11 -17.23 17.56
N LYS A 180 10.39 -15.94 17.78
CA LYS A 180 11.54 -15.51 18.60
C LYS A 180 11.43 -15.99 20.04
N LEU A 181 10.21 -16.04 20.59
CA LEU A 181 9.96 -16.59 21.92
C LEU A 181 10.17 -18.11 21.96
N ALA A 182 9.71 -18.85 20.94
CA ALA A 182 9.96 -20.28 20.82
C ALA A 182 11.47 -20.56 20.77
N LEU A 183 12.23 -19.83 19.94
CA LEU A 183 13.69 -19.93 19.85
C LEU A 183 14.39 -19.69 21.19
N HIS A 184 14.03 -18.61 21.89
CA HIS A 184 14.57 -18.34 23.23
C HIS A 184 14.29 -19.45 24.23
N ASN A 185 13.12 -20.11 24.13
CA ASN A 185 12.80 -21.25 24.98
C ASN A 185 13.63 -22.50 24.59
N LEU A 186 13.89 -22.72 23.30
CA LEU A 186 14.70 -23.84 22.82
C LEU A 186 16.19 -23.72 23.18
N ASP A 187 16.69 -22.50 23.36
CA ASP A 187 18.04 -22.26 23.92
C ASP A 187 18.16 -22.71 25.40
N GLY A 188 17.03 -22.93 26.09
CA GLY A 188 16.99 -23.39 27.47
C GLY A 188 17.06 -24.92 27.58
N ALA A 189 18.07 -25.44 28.28
CA ALA A 189 18.33 -26.89 28.41
C ALA A 189 17.38 -27.65 29.37
N SER A 190 16.09 -27.30 29.48
CA SER A 190 15.15 -27.99 30.39
C SER A 190 13.86 -28.42 29.70
N SER A 191 13.32 -29.58 30.11
CA SER A 191 12.03 -30.14 29.63
C SER A 191 10.87 -29.12 29.69
N LYS A 192 10.80 -28.29 30.74
CA LYS A 192 9.79 -27.24 30.89
C LYS A 192 9.88 -26.16 29.79
N MET A 193 11.06 -25.95 29.23
CA MET A 193 11.28 -24.96 28.18
C MET A 193 10.86 -25.50 26.80
N PHE A 194 11.00 -26.80 26.54
CA PHE A 194 10.44 -27.44 25.34
C PHE A 194 8.90 -27.34 25.30
N VAL A 195 8.21 -27.59 26.42
CA VAL A 195 6.75 -27.41 26.51
C VAL A 195 6.33 -25.96 26.19
N ARG A 196 7.10 -24.98 26.69
CA ARG A 196 6.86 -23.56 26.39
C ARG A 196 7.14 -23.22 24.92
N ALA A 197 8.19 -23.80 24.33
CA ALA A 197 8.48 -23.65 22.91
C ALA A 197 7.33 -24.18 22.05
N CYS A 198 6.81 -25.38 22.34
CA CYS A 198 5.63 -25.92 21.66
C CYS A 198 4.43 -24.98 21.74
N SER A 199 4.15 -24.44 22.93
CA SER A 199 3.03 -23.48 23.11
C SER A 199 3.20 -22.21 22.28
N SER A 200 4.43 -21.67 22.18
CA SER A 200 4.73 -20.51 21.34
C SER A 200 4.64 -20.82 19.83
N LEU A 201 5.02 -22.03 19.41
CA LEU A 201 4.85 -22.48 18.03
C LEU A 201 3.38 -22.71 17.67
N ASP A 202 2.57 -23.22 18.60
CA ASP A 202 1.13 -23.36 18.43
C ASP A 202 0.45 -21.99 18.28
N GLU A 203 0.83 -21.02 19.13
CA GLU A 203 0.37 -19.63 19.03
C GLU A 203 0.77 -19.01 17.67
N TRP A 204 2.03 -19.20 17.26
CA TRP A 204 2.49 -18.75 15.95
C TRP A 204 1.62 -19.30 14.81
N LYS A 205 1.39 -20.62 14.81
CA LYS A 205 0.59 -21.30 13.78
C LYS A 205 -0.84 -20.76 13.74
N GLN A 206 -1.48 -20.59 14.90
CA GLN A 206 -2.82 -19.99 14.99
C GLN A 206 -2.84 -18.55 14.45
N ASN A 207 -1.84 -17.75 14.81
CA ASN A 207 -1.77 -16.35 14.44
C ASN A 207 -1.46 -16.15 12.96
N VAL A 208 -0.55 -16.92 12.35
CA VAL A 208 -0.23 -16.81 10.92
C VAL A 208 -1.45 -17.06 10.03
N HIS A 209 -2.32 -17.98 10.41
CA HIS A 209 -3.55 -18.30 9.68
C HIS A 209 -4.73 -17.36 9.98
N SER A 210 -4.60 -16.46 10.96
CA SER A 210 -5.65 -15.50 11.26
C SER A 210 -5.80 -14.45 10.15
N LEU A 211 -7.04 -14.18 9.75
CA LEU A 211 -7.35 -13.18 8.73
C LEU A 211 -7.48 -11.80 9.35
N ASN A 212 -6.95 -10.78 8.68
CA ASN A 212 -7.15 -9.40 9.08
C ASN A 212 -8.37 -8.80 8.36
N PRO A 213 -9.40 -8.37 9.10
CA PRO A 213 -10.63 -7.83 8.51
C PRO A 213 -10.40 -6.52 7.74
N ARG A 214 -9.29 -5.82 7.95
CA ARG A 214 -8.93 -4.63 7.15
C ARG A 214 -8.44 -5.01 5.76
N ILE A 215 -7.65 -6.08 5.65
CA ILE A 215 -7.21 -6.63 4.35
C ILE A 215 -8.40 -7.15 3.56
N GLU A 216 -9.37 -7.78 4.23
CA GLU A 216 -10.60 -8.21 3.56
C GLU A 216 -11.37 -7.05 2.92
N LYS A 217 -11.38 -5.89 3.57
CA LYS A 217 -12.00 -4.66 3.05
C LYS A 217 -11.22 -4.00 1.92
N CYS A 218 -9.93 -4.31 1.74
CA CYS A 218 -9.11 -3.72 0.68
C CYS A 218 -9.69 -3.99 -0.71
N SER A 219 -10.32 -5.14 -0.96
CA SER A 219 -10.96 -5.44 -2.25
C SER A 219 -11.98 -4.40 -2.64
N ASN A 220 -12.89 -4.08 -1.71
CA ASN A 220 -13.92 -3.09 -1.98
C ASN A 220 -13.30 -1.72 -2.25
N ILE A 221 -12.21 -1.36 -1.56
CA ILE A 221 -11.50 -0.10 -1.80
C ILE A 221 -10.85 -0.12 -3.19
N LEU A 222 -10.23 -1.24 -3.57
CA LEU A 222 -9.58 -1.43 -4.87
C LEU A 222 -10.59 -1.46 -6.02
N ASP A 223 -11.73 -2.13 -5.88
CA ASP A 223 -12.82 -2.13 -6.85
C ASP A 223 -13.39 -0.73 -7.06
N ASN A 224 -13.54 0.05 -5.98
CA ASN A 224 -13.94 1.46 -6.06
C ASN A 224 -12.85 2.34 -6.72
N LEU A 225 -11.58 2.04 -6.46
CA LEU A 225 -10.46 2.73 -7.11
C LEU A 225 -10.42 2.38 -8.61
N MET A 226 -10.67 1.13 -8.96
CA MET A 226 -10.80 0.65 -10.33
C MET A 226 -12.00 1.30 -11.04
N GLY A 227 -13.19 1.30 -10.45
CA GLY A 227 -14.39 1.91 -11.02
C GLY A 227 -14.30 3.43 -11.21
N SER A 228 -13.36 4.09 -10.53
CA SER A 228 -13.04 5.50 -10.75
C SER A 228 -11.95 5.73 -11.80
N LEU A 229 -11.40 4.67 -12.45
CA LEU A 229 -10.47 4.81 -13.59
C LEU A 229 -11.10 5.61 -14.74
N ASP A 230 -12.44 5.59 -14.86
CA ASP A 230 -13.20 6.18 -15.96
C ASP A 230 -13.64 7.66 -15.75
N GLN A 231 -13.21 8.34 -14.68
CA GLN A 231 -13.66 9.70 -14.33
C GLN A 231 -12.55 10.77 -14.49
N PRO A 232 -12.89 12.06 -14.72
CA PRO A 232 -13.74 12.65 -15.74
C PRO A 232 -12.91 13.50 -16.75
N LYS A 233 -13.49 13.79 -17.92
CA LYS A 233 -13.00 14.83 -18.85
C LYS A 233 -13.02 16.19 -18.16
N VAL A 234 -11.87 16.65 -17.71
CA VAL A 234 -11.68 18.06 -17.34
C VAL A 234 -11.44 18.89 -18.56
N LYS A 235 -11.79 20.19 -18.46
CA LYS A 235 -11.35 21.31 -19.30
C LYS A 235 -10.22 20.91 -20.26
N ASN A 236 -10.48 21.13 -21.55
CA ASN A 236 -9.64 20.78 -22.70
C ASN A 236 -8.27 21.53 -22.75
N SER A 237 -7.55 21.69 -21.64
CA SER A 237 -6.19 22.23 -21.64
C SER A 237 -5.20 21.12 -22.01
N ALA A 238 -4.14 21.49 -22.73
CA ALA A 238 -3.10 20.54 -23.10
C ALA A 238 -2.34 20.02 -21.87
N LYS A 239 -2.09 20.89 -20.88
CA LYS A 239 -1.45 20.53 -19.58
C LYS A 239 -2.30 19.54 -18.78
N GLY A 240 -3.61 19.78 -18.69
CA GLY A 240 -4.53 18.88 -17.98
C GLY A 240 -4.62 17.49 -18.61
N LYS A 241 -4.52 17.39 -19.94
CA LYS A 241 -4.42 16.09 -20.64
C LYS A 241 -3.14 15.33 -20.29
N VAL A 242 -1.99 16.02 -20.23
CA VAL A 242 -0.72 15.39 -19.80
C VAL A 242 -0.83 14.86 -18.37
N LEU A 243 -1.28 15.71 -17.44
CA LEU A 243 -1.44 15.32 -16.04
C LEU A 243 -2.37 14.10 -15.92
N MET A 244 -3.47 14.08 -16.66
CA MET A 244 -4.41 12.98 -16.61
C MET A 244 -3.83 11.65 -17.06
N GLN A 245 -3.10 11.67 -18.17
CA GLN A 245 -2.45 10.48 -18.69
C GLN A 245 -1.41 9.94 -17.71
N ALA A 246 -0.65 10.82 -17.06
CA ALA A 246 0.30 10.41 -16.02
C ALA A 246 -0.41 9.84 -14.79
N MET A 247 -1.45 10.52 -14.28
CA MET A 247 -2.23 10.07 -13.11
C MET A 247 -2.94 8.74 -13.37
N TYR A 248 -3.37 8.47 -14.60
CA TYR A 248 -3.89 7.16 -14.99
C TYR A 248 -2.82 6.06 -14.80
N GLY A 249 -1.58 6.29 -15.22
CA GLY A 249 -0.46 5.37 -14.97
C GLY A 249 -0.17 5.14 -13.49
N VAL A 250 -0.11 6.20 -12.68
CA VAL A 250 0.05 6.11 -11.20
C VAL A 250 -1.04 5.23 -10.61
N LYS A 251 -2.28 5.46 -11.04
CA LYS A 251 -3.46 4.76 -10.53
C LYS A 251 -3.48 3.28 -10.92
N VAL A 252 -3.19 2.95 -12.18
CA VAL A 252 -3.07 1.57 -12.66
C VAL A 252 -2.02 0.80 -11.87
N GLN A 253 -0.82 1.38 -11.71
CA GLN A 253 0.24 0.77 -10.92
C GLN A 253 -0.20 0.56 -9.46
N THR A 254 -0.86 1.54 -8.85
CA THR A 254 -1.38 1.46 -7.48
C THR A 254 -2.38 0.33 -7.33
N VAL A 255 -3.40 0.27 -8.19
CA VAL A 255 -4.42 -0.79 -8.15
C VAL A 255 -3.76 -2.16 -8.31
N PHE A 256 -2.84 -2.31 -9.26
CA PHE A 256 -2.12 -3.55 -9.50
C PHE A 256 -1.33 -4.01 -8.28
N VAL A 257 -0.38 -3.19 -7.79
CA VAL A 257 0.49 -3.54 -6.65
C VAL A 257 -0.34 -3.82 -5.39
N CYS A 258 -1.32 -2.97 -5.09
CA CYS A 258 -2.17 -3.17 -3.93
C CYS A 258 -3.07 -4.41 -4.05
N SER A 259 -3.52 -4.78 -5.26
CA SER A 259 -4.27 -6.03 -5.46
C SER A 259 -3.41 -7.27 -5.26
N VAL A 260 -2.15 -7.24 -5.72
CA VAL A 260 -1.17 -8.31 -5.47
C VAL A 260 -0.92 -8.47 -3.97
N PHE A 261 -0.73 -7.36 -3.25
CA PHE A 261 -0.53 -7.38 -1.81
C PHE A 261 -1.77 -7.90 -1.09
N ALA A 262 -2.97 -7.43 -1.46
CA ALA A 262 -4.22 -7.92 -0.87
C ALA A 262 -4.41 -9.42 -1.10
N ALA A 263 -4.09 -9.93 -2.30
CA ALA A 263 -4.16 -11.36 -2.61
C ALA A 263 -3.18 -12.19 -1.78
N ALA A 264 -1.92 -11.74 -1.69
CA ALA A 264 -0.89 -12.39 -0.88
C ALA A 264 -1.27 -12.41 0.60
N LEU A 265 -1.63 -11.25 1.16
CA LEU A 265 -1.89 -11.06 2.58
C LEU A 265 -3.19 -11.74 3.06
N SER A 266 -4.18 -11.90 2.17
CA SER A 266 -5.43 -12.64 2.48
C SER A 266 -5.37 -14.13 2.14
N GLY A 267 -4.31 -14.58 1.47
CA GLY A 267 -4.26 -15.94 0.94
C GLY A 267 -5.34 -16.22 -0.13
N SER A 268 -5.79 -15.21 -0.88
CA SER A 268 -6.93 -15.37 -1.80
C SER A 268 -6.64 -14.78 -3.18
N PRO A 269 -6.55 -15.61 -4.25
CA PRO A 269 -6.34 -15.12 -5.60
C PRO A 269 -7.54 -14.32 -6.14
N LYS A 270 -8.71 -14.42 -5.50
CA LYS A 270 -9.92 -13.66 -5.87
C LYS A 270 -9.76 -12.15 -5.68
N LYS A 271 -8.73 -11.73 -4.95
CA LYS A 271 -8.40 -10.33 -4.67
C LYS A 271 -7.52 -9.70 -5.75
N LEU A 272 -6.98 -10.52 -6.66
CA LEU A 272 -6.25 -10.04 -7.82
C LEU A 272 -7.20 -9.34 -8.78
N ILE A 273 -6.72 -8.24 -9.34
CA ILE A 273 -7.46 -7.46 -10.33
C ILE A 273 -6.69 -7.53 -11.64
N ASP A 274 -7.38 -7.97 -12.71
CA ASP A 274 -6.85 -7.89 -14.06
C ASP A 274 -7.31 -6.56 -14.68
N LEU A 275 -6.35 -5.69 -14.97
CA LEU A 275 -6.58 -4.42 -15.65
C LEU A 275 -6.34 -4.59 -17.14
N ASP A 276 -7.29 -4.16 -17.95
CA ASP A 276 -7.15 -4.02 -19.40
C ASP A 276 -6.73 -2.58 -19.72
N VAL A 277 -5.47 -2.41 -20.13
CA VAL A 277 -4.87 -1.11 -20.42
C VAL A 277 -4.69 -0.97 -21.93
N ALA A 278 -5.18 0.14 -22.48
CA ALA A 278 -5.11 0.38 -23.92
C ALA A 278 -3.66 0.52 -24.43
N ASP A 279 -3.36 -0.10 -25.59
CA ASP A 279 -2.04 -0.09 -26.24
C ASP A 279 -1.52 1.31 -26.64
N MET A 280 -2.34 2.35 -26.49
CA MET A 280 -1.93 3.73 -26.80
C MET A 280 -0.91 4.31 -25.82
N TYR A 281 -0.77 3.72 -24.63
CA TYR A 281 0.19 4.17 -23.62
C TYR A 281 1.54 3.46 -23.79
N SER A 282 2.65 4.21 -23.80
CA SER A 282 3.97 3.64 -24.08
C SER A 282 4.46 2.65 -23.00
N TRP A 283 3.94 2.75 -21.78
CA TRP A 283 4.21 1.83 -20.67
C TRP A 283 3.30 0.59 -20.63
N ALA A 284 2.24 0.54 -21.44
CA ALA A 284 1.27 -0.56 -21.43
C ALA A 284 1.89 -1.94 -21.71
N PRO A 285 2.83 -2.11 -22.68
CA PRO A 285 3.45 -3.43 -22.90
C PRO A 285 4.23 -3.95 -21.69
N ALA A 286 4.95 -3.06 -21.00
CA ALA A 286 5.69 -3.41 -19.78
C ALA A 286 4.73 -3.79 -18.65
N PHE A 287 3.61 -3.06 -18.51
CA PHE A 287 2.57 -3.37 -17.55
C PHE A 287 1.88 -4.72 -17.84
N SER A 288 1.42 -4.96 -19.06
CA SER A 288 0.72 -6.19 -19.43
C SER A 288 1.60 -7.41 -19.23
N SER A 289 2.89 -7.30 -19.56
CA SER A 289 3.88 -8.36 -19.30
C SER A 289 4.01 -8.65 -17.80
N LEU A 290 4.08 -7.60 -16.97
CA LEU A 290 4.17 -7.71 -15.51
C LEU A 290 2.92 -8.33 -14.90
N GLN A 291 1.75 -7.82 -15.27
CA GLN A 291 0.48 -8.28 -14.74
C GLN A 291 0.28 -9.75 -15.07
N ASN A 292 0.50 -10.17 -16.31
CA ASN A 292 0.33 -11.56 -16.71
C ASN A 292 1.28 -12.47 -15.94
N LEU A 293 2.58 -12.14 -15.91
CA LEU A 293 3.59 -12.93 -15.20
C LEU A 293 3.25 -13.11 -13.72
N ILE A 294 2.92 -12.01 -13.02
CA ILE A 294 2.66 -12.02 -11.58
C ILE A 294 1.32 -12.69 -11.28
N ASN A 295 0.24 -12.32 -11.98
CA ASN A 295 -1.09 -12.86 -11.71
C ASN A 295 -1.16 -14.35 -12.04
N GLU A 296 -0.54 -14.80 -13.14
CA GLU A 296 -0.48 -16.22 -13.51
C GLU A 296 0.25 -17.04 -12.45
N GLU A 297 1.44 -16.60 -11.99
CA GLU A 297 2.14 -17.34 -10.96
C GLU A 297 1.33 -17.35 -9.65
N ILE A 298 0.81 -16.21 -9.19
CA ILE A 298 0.04 -16.17 -7.95
C ILE A 298 -1.13 -17.16 -8.02
N ARG A 299 -1.87 -17.17 -9.13
CA ARG A 299 -2.95 -18.15 -9.37
C ARG A 299 -2.45 -19.59 -9.38
N ALA A 300 -1.30 -19.86 -10.01
CA ALA A 300 -0.70 -21.19 -10.04
C ALA A 300 -0.29 -21.67 -8.64
N ARG A 301 0.34 -20.81 -7.83
CA ARG A 301 0.71 -21.10 -6.43
C ARG A 301 -0.51 -21.46 -5.60
N PHE A 302 -1.56 -20.64 -5.63
CA PHE A 302 -2.80 -20.91 -4.91
C PHE A 302 -3.50 -22.20 -5.38
N SER A 303 -3.47 -22.49 -6.69
CA SER A 303 -4.03 -23.73 -7.24
C SER A 303 -3.26 -24.98 -6.82
N SER A 304 -1.95 -24.86 -6.56
CA SER A 304 -1.09 -25.95 -6.09
C SER A 304 -1.22 -26.26 -4.59
N GLY A 305 -2.06 -25.52 -3.85
CA GLY A 305 -2.20 -25.67 -2.41
C GLY A 305 -1.08 -25.01 -1.59
N LYS A 306 -0.12 -24.33 -2.25
CA LYS A 306 0.83 -23.40 -1.61
C LYS A 306 0.07 -22.13 -1.24
N PHE A 307 -0.48 -22.12 -0.02
CA PHE A 307 -1.50 -21.16 0.40
C PHE A 307 -0.94 -19.98 1.23
N THR A 308 0.33 -20.01 1.56
CA THR A 308 0.90 -19.16 2.61
C THR A 308 1.17 -17.74 2.14
N VAL A 309 1.04 -16.85 3.11
CA VAL A 309 0.92 -15.38 2.97
C VAL A 309 2.11 -14.75 2.24
N LEU A 310 3.33 -15.29 2.44
CA LEU A 310 4.60 -14.79 1.92
C LEU A 310 5.64 -15.92 1.86
N SER A 311 6.60 -15.84 0.94
CA SER A 311 7.63 -16.87 0.76
C SER A 311 8.49 -17.12 2.02
N GLU A 312 8.73 -16.09 2.83
CA GLU A 312 9.51 -16.19 4.05
C GLU A 312 8.74 -16.88 5.17
N PHE A 313 7.40 -16.72 5.20
CA PHE A 313 6.54 -17.46 6.12
C PHE A 313 6.41 -18.93 5.71
N GLU A 314 6.45 -19.24 4.41
CA GLU A 314 6.53 -20.62 3.90
C GLU A 314 7.73 -21.37 4.44
N VAL A 315 8.90 -20.73 4.36
CA VAL A 315 10.15 -21.30 4.86
C VAL A 315 10.06 -21.52 6.38
N ALA A 316 9.57 -20.53 7.13
CA ALA A 316 9.41 -20.69 8.58
C ALA A 316 8.42 -21.81 8.94
N ASP A 317 7.29 -21.93 8.23
CA ASP A 317 6.30 -22.99 8.44
C ASP A 317 6.87 -24.39 8.18
N ALA A 318 7.65 -24.54 7.11
CA ALA A 318 8.31 -25.81 6.80
C ALA A 318 9.29 -26.22 7.91
N ILE A 319 10.10 -25.28 8.40
CA ILE A 319 11.05 -25.53 9.50
C ILE A 319 10.32 -25.86 10.80
N VAL A 320 9.24 -25.14 11.13
CA VAL A 320 8.42 -25.41 12.32
C VAL A 320 7.80 -26.81 12.25
N LYS A 321 7.30 -27.24 11.08
CA LYS A 321 6.77 -28.60 10.88
C LYS A 321 7.80 -29.70 11.07
N GLU A 322 9.05 -29.45 10.70
CA GLU A 322 10.17 -30.37 10.94
C GLU A 322 10.57 -30.39 12.41
N LEU A 323 10.58 -29.22 13.06
CA LEU A 323 11.00 -29.05 14.45
C LEU A 323 10.00 -29.66 15.45
N TYR A 324 8.70 -29.56 15.16
CA TYR A 324 7.62 -29.86 16.10
C TYR A 324 7.59 -31.32 16.63
N PRO A 325 7.79 -32.36 15.81
CA PRO A 325 7.86 -33.75 16.29
C PRO A 325 9.08 -34.00 17.20
N THR A 326 10.23 -33.44 16.83
CA THR A 326 11.51 -33.61 17.55
C THR A 326 11.47 -33.00 18.96
N ILE A 327 10.73 -31.90 19.15
CA ILE A 327 10.53 -31.29 20.48
C ILE A 327 9.44 -31.98 21.31
N GLN A 328 8.56 -32.79 20.70
CA GLN A 328 7.54 -33.60 21.39
C GLN A 328 8.00 -35.02 21.73
N GLY A 329 8.91 -35.59 20.95
CA GLY A 329 9.49 -36.92 21.18
C GLY A 329 10.54 -36.89 22.30
N GLY A 330 10.14 -37.27 23.51
CA GLY A 330 11.08 -37.40 24.63
C GLY A 330 11.88 -38.71 24.61
N GLU A 331 13.16 -38.60 24.99
CA GLU A 331 14.13 -39.63 25.47
C GLU A 331 15.10 -40.34 24.51
N ASP A 332 14.96 -40.31 23.17
CA ASP A 332 16.00 -40.87 22.25
C ASP A 332 17.10 -39.86 21.83
N ALA A 333 17.26 -38.81 22.63
CA ALA A 333 17.77 -37.48 22.25
C ALA A 333 19.29 -37.32 21.94
N ILE A 334 20.13 -38.36 22.03
CA ILE A 334 21.58 -38.16 21.88
C ILE A 334 21.99 -38.02 20.40
N VAL A 335 21.30 -38.68 19.47
CA VAL A 335 21.55 -38.57 18.02
C VAL A 335 20.77 -37.41 17.38
N GLU A 336 19.64 -37.01 17.98
CA GLU A 336 18.77 -35.93 17.50
C GLU A 336 19.23 -34.52 17.94
N THR A 337 20.19 -34.40 18.87
CA THR A 337 20.63 -33.10 19.39
C THR A 337 21.29 -32.23 18.31
N GLU A 338 22.15 -32.81 17.46
CA GLU A 338 22.85 -32.03 16.41
C GLU A 338 21.90 -31.61 15.27
N SER A 339 20.99 -32.50 14.85
CA SER A 339 19.94 -32.15 13.88
C SER A 339 18.98 -31.11 14.44
N LEU A 340 18.57 -31.23 15.71
CA LEU A 340 17.72 -30.25 16.38
C LEU A 340 18.39 -28.87 16.43
N LEU A 341 19.65 -28.79 16.84
CA LEU A 341 20.40 -27.53 16.88
C LEU A 341 20.48 -26.87 15.50
N LYS A 342 20.68 -27.68 14.45
CA LYS A 342 20.66 -27.18 13.07
C LYS A 342 19.30 -26.63 12.67
N THR A 343 18.21 -27.35 12.92
CA THR A 343 16.84 -26.89 12.61
C THR A 343 16.46 -25.63 13.41
N VAL A 344 16.91 -25.52 14.67
CA VAL A 344 16.75 -24.31 15.49
C VAL A 344 17.54 -23.13 14.93
N GLU A 345 18.77 -23.34 14.47
CA GLU A 345 19.58 -22.30 13.83
C GLU A 345 18.93 -21.82 12.52
N GLU A 346 18.40 -22.74 11.72
CA GLU A 346 17.66 -22.42 10.50
C GLU A 346 16.38 -21.63 10.79
N LEU A 347 15.62 -21.99 11.83
CA LEU A 347 14.46 -21.23 12.29
C LEU A 347 14.86 -19.82 12.75
N GLY A 348 15.99 -19.69 13.45
CA GLY A 348 16.57 -18.40 13.85
C GLY A 348 16.88 -17.51 12.66
N LYS A 349 17.52 -18.05 11.63
CA LYS A 349 17.79 -17.35 10.36
C LYS A 349 16.49 -16.93 9.66
N ALA A 350 15.48 -17.79 9.64
CA ALA A 350 14.18 -17.49 9.02
C ALA A 350 13.43 -16.38 9.78
N ALA A 351 13.36 -16.45 11.12
CA ALA A 351 12.72 -15.45 11.96
C ALA A 351 13.39 -14.07 11.85
N GLU A 352 14.72 -14.03 11.70
CA GLU A 352 15.45 -12.78 11.52
C GLU A 352 15.21 -12.18 10.13
N LYS A 353 15.23 -13.00 9.07
CA LYS A 353 14.85 -12.55 7.71
C LYS A 353 13.43 -12.00 7.67
N LEU A 354 12.48 -12.68 8.32
CA LEU A 354 11.10 -12.19 8.47
C LEU A 354 11.07 -10.83 9.17
N SER A 355 11.82 -10.68 10.26
CA SER A 355 11.89 -9.42 11.02
C SER A 355 12.40 -8.27 10.17
N GLN A 356 13.49 -8.48 9.44
CA GLN A 356 14.12 -7.46 8.61
C GLN A 356 13.24 -7.11 7.41
N GLY A 357 12.69 -8.11 6.71
CA GLY A 357 11.82 -7.88 5.56
C GLY A 357 10.52 -7.17 5.92
N LEU A 358 9.89 -7.52 7.05
CA LEU A 358 8.68 -6.83 7.52
C LEU A 358 8.96 -5.38 7.93
N ASP A 359 10.10 -5.12 8.58
CA ASP A 359 10.51 -3.75 8.95
C ASP A 359 10.76 -2.87 7.72
N LEU A 360 11.47 -3.39 6.72
CA LEU A 360 11.69 -2.69 5.45
C LEU A 360 10.38 -2.39 4.72
N LEU A 361 9.50 -3.39 4.62
CA LEU A 361 8.22 -3.26 3.95
C LEU A 361 7.29 -2.27 4.68
N ALA A 362 7.26 -2.30 6.01
CA ALA A 362 6.50 -1.35 6.83
C ALA A 362 7.02 0.09 6.66
N LYS A 363 8.35 0.29 6.63
CA LYS A 363 8.96 1.60 6.34
C LYS A 363 8.63 2.08 4.93
N GLY A 364 8.61 1.19 3.95
CA GLY A 364 8.19 1.50 2.58
C GLY A 364 6.75 2.00 2.51
N VAL A 365 5.81 1.29 3.15
CA VAL A 365 4.40 1.71 3.20
C VAL A 365 4.21 3.02 3.99
N ASP A 366 4.92 3.20 5.11
CA ASP A 366 4.88 4.46 5.87
C ASP A 366 5.42 5.65 5.06
N SER A 367 6.51 5.44 4.31
CA SER A 367 7.07 6.47 3.42
C SER A 367 6.09 6.84 2.30
N PHE A 368 5.44 5.84 1.70
CA PHE A 368 4.40 6.06 0.70
C PHE A 368 3.18 6.79 1.27
N PHE A 369 2.69 6.36 2.43
CA PHE A 369 1.60 7.02 3.17
C PHE A 369 1.91 8.49 3.41
N LYS A 370 3.10 8.81 3.93
CA LYS A 370 3.54 10.18 4.20
C LYS A 370 3.52 11.04 2.95
N VAL A 371 4.07 10.55 1.84
CA VAL A 371 4.09 11.32 0.59
C VAL A 371 2.69 11.59 0.05
N VAL A 372 1.77 10.61 0.12
CA VAL A 372 0.38 10.80 -0.30
C VAL A 372 -0.33 11.81 0.61
N LEU A 373 -0.11 11.72 1.93
CA LEU A 373 -0.68 12.66 2.90
C LEU A 373 -0.15 14.08 2.70
N THR A 374 1.17 14.25 2.56
CA THR A 374 1.78 15.56 2.29
C THR A 374 1.22 16.17 1.01
N SER A 375 1.10 15.40 -0.07
CA SER A 375 0.53 15.95 -1.30
C SER A 375 -0.94 16.35 -1.16
N ARG A 376 -1.70 15.66 -0.31
CA ARG A 376 -3.09 16.03 0.01
C ARG A 376 -3.14 17.32 0.83
N ASP A 377 -2.26 17.48 1.79
CA ASP A 377 -2.18 18.68 2.63
C ASP A 377 -1.69 19.90 1.83
N ASP A 378 -0.72 19.71 0.93
CA ASP A 378 -0.28 20.71 -0.05
C ASP A 378 -1.47 21.18 -0.91
N LEU A 379 -2.33 20.24 -1.34
CA LEU A 379 -3.52 20.55 -2.14
C LEU A 379 -4.55 21.38 -1.36
N LEU A 380 -4.79 21.02 -0.09
CA LEU A 380 -5.79 21.66 0.77
C LEU A 380 -5.34 23.03 1.31
N SER A 381 -4.03 23.24 1.44
CA SER A 381 -3.43 24.50 1.89
C SER A 381 -3.22 25.52 0.77
N ALA A 382 -3.33 25.09 -0.49
CA ALA A 382 -3.21 25.98 -1.65
C ALA A 382 -4.30 27.07 -1.61
N PRO A 383 -3.94 28.36 -1.72
CA PRO A 383 -4.92 29.44 -1.70
C PRO A 383 -5.84 29.31 -2.92
N SER A 384 -7.15 29.15 -2.67
CA SER A 384 -8.14 29.12 -3.75
C SER A 384 -8.22 30.51 -4.39
N SER A 385 -7.49 30.75 -5.48
CA SER A 385 -7.55 32.02 -6.21
C SER A 385 -8.91 32.28 -6.88
N ALA A 386 -9.85 31.33 -6.81
CA ALA A 386 -11.16 31.41 -7.44
C ALA A 386 -12.26 32.19 -6.68
N LYS A 387 -12.02 32.65 -5.43
CA LYS A 387 -13.05 33.38 -4.64
C LYS A 387 -12.85 34.89 -4.50
N ALA A 388 -11.72 35.45 -4.93
CA ALA A 388 -11.44 36.88 -4.78
C ALA A 388 -11.85 37.76 -5.98
N GLY A 389 -12.35 37.17 -7.08
CA GLY A 389 -12.56 37.87 -8.35
C GLY A 389 -14.01 38.14 -8.77
N LYS A 390 -15.03 37.76 -7.98
CA LYS A 390 -16.45 37.88 -8.38
C LYS A 390 -17.29 38.95 -7.69
N ASP A 391 -16.73 39.70 -6.73
CA ASP A 391 -17.48 40.74 -6.02
C ASP A 391 -17.24 42.17 -6.52
N HIS A 392 -16.61 42.35 -7.69
CA HIS A 392 -16.26 43.70 -8.16
C HIS A 392 -16.66 44.03 -9.60
N VAL A 393 -17.80 43.56 -10.10
CA VAL A 393 -18.43 44.16 -11.29
C VAL A 393 -19.95 44.04 -11.23
N LEU A 394 -20.63 45.04 -10.67
CA LEU A 394 -21.99 45.44 -11.04
C LEU A 394 -22.36 46.76 -10.34
N GLY A 395 -22.37 47.86 -11.10
CA GLY A 395 -22.90 49.14 -10.63
C GLY A 395 -22.38 50.40 -11.31
N GLY A 396 -22.26 50.41 -12.64
CA GLY A 396 -21.99 51.63 -13.41
C GLY A 396 -23.27 52.23 -14.02
N ASN A 397 -23.65 53.41 -13.50
CA ASN A 397 -24.26 54.60 -14.15
C ASN A 397 -25.59 54.54 -14.93
N ALA A 398 -26.57 55.32 -14.44
CA ALA A 398 -27.36 56.37 -15.13
C ALA A 398 -28.25 57.05 -14.05
N ALA A 399 -28.55 58.34 -14.00
CA ALA A 399 -28.82 59.29 -15.06
C ALA A 399 -28.64 60.75 -14.60
N ASN A 400 -28.32 61.61 -15.57
CA ASN A 400 -28.49 63.06 -15.51
C ASN A 400 -29.98 63.44 -15.32
N GLN A 401 -30.23 64.44 -14.48
CA GLN A 401 -31.28 65.44 -14.76
C GLN A 401 -30.90 66.79 -14.14
N GLN A 402 -30.63 67.76 -15.03
CA GLN A 402 -30.63 69.19 -14.73
C GLN A 402 -32.02 69.64 -14.27
N VAL A 403 -32.09 70.75 -13.50
CA VAL A 403 -32.78 72.02 -13.86
C VAL A 403 -33.04 72.88 -12.59
N VAL A 404 -32.45 74.09 -12.59
CA VAL A 404 -33.01 75.42 -12.19
C VAL A 404 -33.23 75.65 -10.67
N LEU A 405 -32.79 76.74 -10.04
CA LEU A 405 -32.35 78.09 -10.42
C LEU A 405 -31.28 78.58 -9.42
#